data_AF-A0A6N9DHI1-F1
#
_entry.id   AF-A0A6N9DHI1-F1
#
_cell.length_a   1.000
_cell.length_b   1.000
_cell.length_c   1.000
_cell.angle_alpha   90.00
_cell.angle_beta   90.00
_cell.angle_gamma   90.00
#
_symmetry.space_group_name_H-M   'P 1'
#
loop_
_entity.id
_entity.type
_entity.pdbx_description
1 polymer ?
#
loop_
_entity_poly.entity_id
_entity_poly.type
_entity_poly.pdbx_seq_one_letter_code
_entity_poly.pdbx_strand_id
1 'polypeptide(L)'
;VRLSLVNLYLHRFPDPDVFEYDTLTSEERWNEYANVILANPPFMSPKGGIRPHNRFSVTSRRSEVLFVDYIAEHLTPEGRAGVIVPEGIIFQSQNAHKQLRKMLVEDYLVAVVSLPPGVFNPYSGVKTSILILDKSLARRSETIGFFKVENDGFDLGAQRREIDQNDLPRVKTEVVEYLRRVREGDGIGEFMPSTGMVVEKSRVGEDGDYNLSGERYRVSVVTAGRFPMAKLGDVAEYINGMAFKPSDWEQEGRKIIRIQNLTGTSSKYNFTTRQDILEKYVVKRGDLLISWSATIGFFIWDDDDAVLNQHIFRVAPNEAILKKYLYYCKDQISAAITENVHGNTMRHITKGRFENIDIPLPSLEVQREIVSEIEGYQRVIDGARAVVENWRPGIAVDPEWPVVELGEVCDVINGSTPSRKEPRYWDANDVPWFTVNDIRQIGRRIDRTQQSISKAALHESSLRLLPPKTVLLCCTASVGEYAISEIPLTTNQQFNGLVVKQEARPVLDPEFLFRMSAQFKDELIRLSGKTSFTFVSGRVLKRIRMPLPDLETQQAITRDLTAEQSLVDANVSLIERMEGKIRDVMGRVWGES
;
A
#
# COMPACT_ATOMS: atom_id res chain seq x y z
N VAL A 1 -24.37 -8.11 -28.72
CA VAL A 1 -25.17 -9.35 -28.86
C VAL A 1 -24.36 -10.63 -29.15
N ARG A 2 -23.61 -10.74 -30.27
CA ARG A 2 -22.93 -12.01 -30.67
C ARG A 2 -21.96 -12.59 -29.63
N LEU A 3 -21.10 -11.77 -29.02
CA LEU A 3 -20.16 -12.22 -27.97
C LEU A 3 -20.89 -12.73 -26.72
N SER A 4 -21.98 -12.06 -26.32
CA SER A 4 -22.81 -12.45 -25.19
C SER A 4 -23.48 -13.82 -25.42
N LEU A 5 -24.01 -14.06 -26.62
CA LEU A 5 -24.58 -15.37 -27.01
C LEU A 5 -23.54 -16.49 -26.92
N VAL A 6 -22.34 -16.28 -27.47
CA VAL A 6 -21.25 -17.27 -27.41
C VAL A 6 -20.86 -17.55 -25.96
N ASN A 7 -20.73 -16.52 -25.12
CA ASN A 7 -20.40 -16.70 -23.72
C ASN A 7 -21.46 -17.51 -22.96
N LEU A 8 -22.74 -17.17 -23.15
CA LEU A 8 -23.86 -17.89 -22.52
C LEU A 8 -23.93 -19.35 -22.98
N TYR A 9 -23.70 -19.61 -24.27
CA TYR A 9 -23.63 -20.96 -24.81
C TYR A 9 -22.48 -21.79 -24.17
N LEU A 10 -21.28 -21.20 -24.04
CA LEU A 10 -20.13 -21.84 -23.37
C LEU A 10 -20.41 -22.13 -21.88
N HIS A 11 -21.24 -21.31 -21.24
CA HIS A 11 -21.72 -21.52 -19.88
C HIS A 11 -23.01 -22.36 -19.77
N ARG A 12 -23.35 -23.10 -20.84
CA ARG A 12 -24.47 -24.07 -20.91
C ARG A 12 -25.88 -23.46 -20.84
N PHE A 13 -26.05 -22.26 -21.37
CA PHE A 13 -27.37 -21.68 -21.68
C PHE A 13 -27.64 -21.89 -23.19
N PRO A 14 -28.39 -22.94 -23.58
CA PRO A 14 -28.48 -23.36 -24.99
C PRO A 14 -29.33 -22.43 -25.87
N ASP A 15 -30.31 -21.75 -25.27
CA ASP A 15 -31.23 -20.83 -25.97
C ASP A 15 -31.45 -19.56 -25.12
N PRO A 16 -30.45 -18.66 -25.02
CA PRO A 16 -30.56 -17.46 -24.19
C PRO A 16 -31.20 -16.30 -24.95
N ASP A 17 -32.22 -15.68 -24.36
CA ASP A 17 -32.78 -14.42 -24.83
C ASP A 17 -31.82 -13.26 -24.53
N VAL A 18 -31.21 -12.68 -25.57
CA VAL A 18 -30.28 -11.55 -25.45
C VAL A 18 -30.87 -10.30 -26.05
N PHE A 19 -30.99 -9.27 -25.22
CA PHE A 19 -31.52 -7.98 -25.61
C PHE A 19 -30.44 -6.90 -25.50
N GLU A 20 -30.33 -6.05 -26.52
CA GLU A 20 -29.47 -4.87 -26.52
C GLU A 20 -30.33 -3.65 -26.22
N TYR A 21 -30.10 -3.03 -25.08
CA TYR A 21 -30.97 -1.99 -24.54
C TYR A 21 -30.20 -1.10 -23.55
N ASP A 22 -30.46 0.20 -23.57
CA ASP A 22 -29.91 1.16 -22.60
C ASP A 22 -30.88 1.30 -21.42
N THR A 23 -30.56 0.59 -20.34
CA THR A 23 -31.36 0.55 -19.10
C THR A 23 -31.38 1.87 -18.34
N LEU A 24 -30.52 2.84 -18.68
CA LEU A 24 -30.42 4.11 -17.95
C LEU A 24 -31.18 5.24 -18.62
N THR A 25 -31.33 5.23 -19.94
CA THR A 25 -31.92 6.35 -20.70
C THR A 25 -33.26 6.02 -21.35
N SER A 26 -33.62 4.74 -21.48
CA SER A 26 -34.88 4.29 -22.08
C SER A 26 -35.82 3.69 -21.03
N GLU A 27 -37.12 3.72 -21.30
CA GLU A 27 -38.18 3.13 -20.42
C GLU A 27 -38.85 1.89 -21.03
N GLU A 28 -38.45 1.50 -22.24
CA GLU A 28 -39.10 0.44 -23.05
C GLU A 28 -39.38 -0.85 -22.26
N ARG A 29 -38.46 -1.24 -21.37
CA ARG A 29 -38.52 -2.50 -20.62
C ARG A 29 -38.66 -2.33 -19.11
N TRP A 30 -39.05 -1.15 -18.64
CA TRP A 30 -39.08 -0.87 -17.19
C TRP A 30 -40.06 -1.74 -16.40
N ASN A 31 -41.14 -2.22 -17.03
CA ASN A 31 -42.15 -3.05 -16.37
C ASN A 31 -41.87 -4.56 -16.53
N GLU A 32 -40.64 -4.92 -16.85
CA GLU A 32 -40.19 -6.31 -16.87
C GLU A 32 -39.50 -6.67 -15.56
N TYR A 33 -39.75 -7.88 -15.08
CA TYR A 33 -39.27 -8.32 -13.78
C TYR A 33 -38.64 -9.71 -13.87
N ALA A 34 -37.66 -9.96 -13.01
CA ALA A 34 -36.98 -11.23 -12.92
C ALA A 34 -37.08 -11.85 -11.52
N ASN A 35 -37.09 -13.19 -11.46
CA ASN A 35 -36.96 -13.93 -10.19
C ASN A 35 -35.51 -13.96 -9.70
N VAL A 36 -34.54 -13.97 -10.62
CA VAL A 36 -33.11 -14.00 -10.29
C VAL A 36 -32.37 -13.05 -11.21
N ILE A 37 -31.57 -12.15 -10.63
CA ILE A 37 -30.66 -11.27 -11.37
C ILE A 37 -29.22 -11.53 -10.90
N LEU A 38 -28.31 -11.81 -11.83
CA LEU A 38 -26.86 -11.84 -11.56
C LEU A 38 -26.20 -10.77 -12.41
N ALA A 39 -25.53 -9.82 -11.76
CA ALA A 39 -25.02 -8.64 -12.46
C ALA A 39 -23.62 -8.24 -12.01
N ASN A 40 -22.78 -7.89 -12.99
CA ASN A 40 -21.52 -7.18 -12.80
C ASN A 40 -21.57 -5.87 -13.63
N PRO A 41 -22.35 -4.86 -13.17
CA PRO A 41 -22.53 -3.62 -13.91
C PRO A 41 -21.22 -2.83 -14.03
N PRO A 42 -21.05 -1.99 -15.06
CA PRO A 42 -19.88 -1.14 -15.20
C PRO A 42 -19.68 -0.20 -14.00
N PHE A 43 -18.43 -0.05 -13.55
CA PHE A 43 -18.09 0.75 -12.36
C PHE A 43 -17.80 2.23 -12.65
N MET A 44 -17.86 2.66 -13.91
CA MET A 44 -17.51 4.04 -14.30
C MET A 44 -18.69 4.77 -14.93
N SER A 45 -18.92 5.98 -14.45
CA SER A 45 -19.75 6.97 -15.13
C SER A 45 -18.97 7.66 -16.27
N PRO A 46 -19.57 7.86 -17.46
CA PRO A 46 -18.98 8.67 -18.53
C PRO A 46 -18.62 10.10 -18.06
N LYS A 47 -17.60 10.71 -18.68
CA LYS A 47 -17.25 12.12 -18.42
C LYS A 47 -18.44 13.03 -18.76
N GLY A 48 -19.00 13.69 -17.75
CA GLY A 48 -20.23 14.50 -17.88
C GLY A 48 -21.46 13.89 -17.20
N GLY A 49 -21.38 12.65 -16.72
CA GLY A 49 -22.50 11.90 -16.15
C GLY A 49 -23.49 11.44 -17.21
N ILE A 50 -24.56 10.79 -16.75
CA ILE A 50 -25.66 10.35 -17.62
C ILE A 50 -26.91 11.23 -17.44
N ARG A 51 -27.81 11.18 -18.43
CA ARG A 51 -29.15 11.78 -18.36
C ARG A 51 -30.19 10.66 -18.23
N PRO A 52 -30.51 10.22 -17.01
CA PRO A 52 -31.48 9.14 -16.84
C PRO A 52 -32.90 9.60 -17.16
N HIS A 53 -33.77 8.64 -17.48
CA HIS A 53 -35.22 8.87 -17.47
C HIS A 53 -35.74 9.05 -16.03
N ASN A 54 -37.03 9.32 -15.84
CA ASN A 54 -37.57 9.80 -14.57
C ASN A 54 -38.18 8.71 -13.64
N ARG A 55 -38.04 7.42 -13.98
CA ARG A 55 -38.65 6.32 -13.21
C ARG A 55 -37.77 5.75 -12.11
N PHE A 56 -36.47 6.11 -12.09
CA PHE A 56 -35.56 5.75 -11.00
C PHE A 56 -36.05 6.29 -9.66
N SER A 57 -35.93 5.46 -8.63
CA SER A 57 -36.31 5.84 -7.28
C SER A 57 -35.28 6.79 -6.66
N VAL A 58 -34.04 6.77 -7.16
CA VAL A 58 -32.95 7.65 -6.73
C VAL A 58 -32.60 8.66 -7.81
N THR A 59 -32.52 9.95 -7.44
CA THR A 59 -32.09 11.01 -8.35
C THR A 59 -30.56 11.08 -8.39
N SER A 60 -29.95 10.64 -9.51
CA SER A 60 -28.49 10.61 -9.69
C SER A 60 -28.09 10.86 -11.14
N ARG A 61 -26.85 11.29 -11.37
CA ARG A 61 -26.19 11.26 -12.69
C ARG A 61 -25.06 10.22 -12.75
N ARG A 62 -24.92 9.43 -11.68
CA ARG A 62 -23.93 8.37 -11.52
C ARG A 62 -24.54 7.05 -12.00
N SER A 63 -23.98 6.48 -13.07
CA SER A 63 -24.50 5.24 -13.65
C SER A 63 -24.44 4.07 -12.67
N GLU A 64 -23.39 3.99 -11.86
CA GLU A 64 -23.21 2.94 -10.86
C GLU A 64 -24.34 2.93 -9.80
N VAL A 65 -24.88 4.10 -9.43
CA VAL A 65 -26.02 4.21 -8.49
C VAL A 65 -27.29 3.72 -9.17
N LEU A 66 -27.51 4.15 -10.40
CA LEU A 66 -28.74 3.87 -11.15
C LEU A 66 -28.83 2.42 -11.62
N PHE A 67 -27.70 1.76 -11.89
CA PHE A 67 -27.69 0.32 -12.18
C PHE A 67 -28.19 -0.51 -10.99
N VAL A 68 -27.78 -0.15 -9.77
CA VAL A 68 -28.22 -0.89 -8.57
C VAL A 68 -29.70 -0.62 -8.27
N ASP A 69 -30.16 0.63 -8.43
CA ASP A 69 -31.58 0.99 -8.35
C ASP A 69 -32.42 0.20 -9.36
N TYR A 70 -32.00 0.18 -10.63
CA TYR A 70 -32.63 -0.61 -11.69
C TYR A 70 -32.76 -2.07 -11.29
N ILE A 71 -31.66 -2.70 -10.86
CA ILE A 71 -31.65 -4.12 -10.48
C ILE A 71 -32.62 -4.40 -9.33
N ALA A 72 -32.65 -3.55 -8.30
CA ALA A 72 -33.55 -3.72 -7.17
C ALA A 72 -35.03 -3.62 -7.60
N GLU A 73 -35.39 -2.60 -8.38
CA GLU A 73 -36.76 -2.35 -8.83
C GLU A 73 -37.29 -3.43 -9.80
N HIS A 74 -36.41 -4.10 -10.54
CA HIS A 74 -36.78 -5.14 -11.51
C HIS A 74 -36.85 -6.55 -10.89
N LEU A 75 -36.77 -6.66 -9.55
CA LEU A 75 -37.06 -7.90 -8.85
C LEU A 75 -38.57 -8.11 -8.68
N THR A 76 -39.03 -9.31 -9.04
CA THR A 76 -40.35 -9.82 -8.62
C THR A 76 -40.48 -9.81 -7.09
N PRO A 77 -41.71 -9.91 -6.51
CA PRO A 77 -41.89 -9.93 -5.06
C PRO A 77 -41.07 -10.98 -4.30
N GLU A 78 -40.83 -12.15 -4.92
CA GLU A 78 -39.98 -13.24 -4.41
C GLU A 78 -38.60 -13.28 -5.10
N GLY A 79 -38.23 -12.17 -5.73
CA GLY A 79 -37.02 -12.05 -6.53
C GLY A 79 -35.78 -11.84 -5.68
N ARG A 80 -34.65 -12.34 -6.19
CA ARG A 80 -33.33 -12.19 -5.58
C ARG A 80 -32.27 -11.76 -6.59
N ALA A 81 -31.22 -11.08 -6.12
CA ALA A 81 -30.10 -10.69 -6.96
C ALA A 81 -28.74 -10.90 -6.28
N GLY A 82 -27.71 -11.14 -7.09
CA GLY A 82 -26.31 -11.01 -6.71
C GLY A 82 -25.65 -9.95 -7.60
N VAL A 83 -25.20 -8.85 -7.01
CA VAL A 83 -24.69 -7.69 -7.76
C VAL A 83 -23.29 -7.32 -7.27
N ILE A 84 -22.32 -7.30 -8.19
CA ILE A 84 -20.98 -6.78 -7.89
C ILE A 84 -21.02 -5.25 -8.00
N VAL A 85 -20.64 -4.56 -6.94
CA VAL A 85 -20.64 -3.09 -6.88
C VAL A 85 -19.25 -2.56 -6.50
N PRO A 86 -18.88 -1.36 -6.97
CA PRO A 86 -17.67 -0.70 -6.51
C PRO A 86 -17.86 -0.17 -5.09
N GLU A 87 -16.74 0.02 -4.38
CA GLU A 87 -16.74 0.53 -3.00
C GLU A 87 -17.52 1.84 -2.80
N GLY A 88 -17.66 2.64 -3.86
CA GLY A 88 -18.43 3.87 -3.85
C GLY A 88 -19.90 3.68 -3.43
N ILE A 89 -20.53 2.59 -3.89
CA ILE A 89 -21.91 2.25 -3.52
C ILE A 89 -22.02 1.95 -2.03
N ILE A 90 -20.96 1.38 -1.44
CA ILE A 90 -20.92 0.92 -0.05
C ILE A 90 -20.94 2.06 0.96
N PHE A 91 -20.18 3.15 0.75
CA PHE A 91 -20.03 4.18 1.80
C PHE A 91 -19.98 5.64 1.34
N GLN A 92 -20.04 5.97 0.04
CA GLN A 92 -19.95 7.39 -0.35
C GLN A 92 -21.06 8.23 0.27
N SER A 93 -20.70 9.43 0.73
CA SER A 93 -21.56 10.35 1.48
C SER A 93 -22.41 11.28 0.60
N GLN A 94 -22.43 11.09 -0.73
CA GLN A 94 -23.31 11.86 -1.61
C GLN A 94 -24.78 11.43 -1.42
N ASN A 95 -25.72 12.38 -1.47
CA ASN A 95 -27.13 12.12 -1.17
C ASN A 95 -27.74 10.95 -1.97
N ALA A 96 -27.46 10.85 -3.27
CA ALA A 96 -27.94 9.75 -4.10
C ALA A 96 -27.47 8.37 -3.60
N HIS A 97 -26.24 8.27 -3.11
CA HIS A 97 -25.71 7.01 -2.58
C HIS A 97 -26.36 6.65 -1.24
N LYS A 98 -26.59 7.63 -0.37
CA LYS A 98 -27.33 7.42 0.89
C LYS A 98 -28.77 6.98 0.64
N GLN A 99 -29.46 7.64 -0.30
CA GLN A 99 -30.83 7.29 -0.70
C GLN A 99 -30.91 5.87 -1.26
N LEU A 100 -29.97 5.50 -2.14
CA LEU A 100 -29.86 4.14 -2.65
C LEU A 100 -29.68 3.13 -1.52
N ARG A 101 -28.70 3.33 -0.63
CA ARG A 101 -28.45 2.39 0.46
C ARG A 101 -29.62 2.29 1.43
N LYS A 102 -30.29 3.41 1.73
CA LYS A 102 -31.52 3.41 2.53
C LYS A 102 -32.58 2.49 1.93
N MET A 103 -32.92 2.72 0.67
CA MET A 103 -33.90 1.89 -0.06
C MET A 103 -33.49 0.41 -0.05
N LEU A 104 -32.21 0.12 -0.30
CA LEU A 104 -31.70 -1.25 -0.29
C LEU A 104 -31.86 -1.89 1.10
N VAL A 105 -31.42 -1.22 2.17
CA VAL A 105 -31.52 -1.74 3.55
C VAL A 105 -32.97 -1.99 3.95
N GLU A 106 -33.89 -1.10 3.56
CA GLU A 106 -35.30 -1.21 3.91
C GLU A 106 -35.98 -2.37 3.17
N ASP A 107 -35.80 -2.49 1.84
CA ASP A 107 -36.66 -3.33 1.01
C ASP A 107 -35.97 -4.51 0.30
N TYR A 108 -34.64 -4.53 0.16
CA TYR A 108 -33.99 -5.42 -0.81
C TYR A 108 -32.80 -6.22 -0.27
N LEU A 109 -31.97 -5.62 0.58
CA LEU A 109 -30.66 -6.13 0.95
C LEU A 109 -30.76 -7.13 2.09
N VAL A 110 -30.13 -8.29 1.91
CA VAL A 110 -30.01 -9.32 2.96
C VAL A 110 -28.58 -9.57 3.39
N ALA A 111 -27.60 -9.45 2.49
CA ALA A 111 -26.20 -9.60 2.85
C ALA A 111 -25.25 -8.81 1.93
N VAL A 112 -24.06 -8.51 2.45
CA VAL A 112 -22.95 -7.87 1.74
C VAL A 112 -21.71 -8.73 1.91
N VAL A 113 -21.03 -9.07 0.81
CA VAL A 113 -19.76 -9.79 0.82
C VAL A 113 -18.66 -8.86 0.32
N SER A 114 -17.76 -8.45 1.20
CA SER A 114 -16.61 -7.62 0.84
C SER A 114 -15.53 -8.46 0.17
N LEU A 115 -15.00 -7.96 -0.95
CA LEU A 115 -13.91 -8.59 -1.70
C LEU A 115 -12.62 -7.77 -1.53
N PRO A 116 -11.44 -8.42 -1.57
CA PRO A 116 -10.17 -7.71 -1.48
C PRO A 116 -9.92 -6.87 -2.75
N PRO A 117 -9.14 -5.76 -2.66
CA PRO A 117 -8.71 -5.04 -3.85
C PRO A 117 -7.85 -5.96 -4.74
N GLY A 118 -8.09 -5.93 -6.05
CA GLY A 118 -7.32 -6.73 -7.01
C GLY A 118 -7.97 -8.04 -7.46
N VAL A 119 -9.15 -8.42 -6.96
CA VAL A 119 -9.91 -9.59 -7.47
C VAL A 119 -10.14 -9.54 -8.98
N PHE A 120 -10.36 -8.33 -9.52
CA PHE A 120 -10.59 -8.10 -10.94
C PHE A 120 -9.34 -7.66 -11.72
N ASN A 121 -8.15 -7.78 -11.12
CA ASN A 121 -6.90 -7.56 -11.87
C ASN A 121 -6.75 -8.58 -13.02
N PRO A 122 -6.04 -8.22 -14.10
CA PRO A 122 -5.44 -6.92 -14.40
C PRO A 122 -6.44 -5.87 -14.93
N TYR A 123 -7.72 -6.21 -15.10
CA TYR A 123 -8.71 -5.34 -15.73
C TYR A 123 -9.11 -4.15 -14.87
N SER A 124 -9.21 -4.35 -13.56
CA SER A 124 -9.57 -3.31 -12.60
C SER A 124 -9.00 -3.60 -11.21
N GLY A 125 -8.27 -2.63 -10.65
CA GLY A 125 -7.84 -2.65 -9.26
C GLY A 125 -8.90 -2.11 -8.28
N VAL A 126 -10.09 -1.75 -8.75
CA VAL A 126 -11.16 -1.20 -7.91
C VAL A 126 -11.61 -2.26 -6.90
N LYS A 127 -11.62 -1.89 -5.62
CA LYS A 127 -12.20 -2.71 -4.56
C LYS A 127 -13.71 -2.81 -4.74
N THR A 128 -14.23 -4.03 -4.67
CA THR A 128 -15.63 -4.34 -4.96
C THR A 128 -16.26 -5.11 -3.82
N SER A 129 -17.58 -5.22 -3.85
CA SER A 129 -18.36 -6.05 -2.93
C SER A 129 -19.53 -6.66 -3.66
N ILE A 130 -20.04 -7.78 -3.16
CA ILE A 130 -21.24 -8.44 -3.69
C ILE A 130 -22.41 -8.05 -2.78
N LEU A 131 -23.42 -7.40 -3.34
CA LEU A 131 -24.70 -7.21 -2.68
C LEU A 131 -25.58 -8.42 -2.99
N ILE A 132 -26.11 -9.04 -1.94
CA ILE A 132 -27.11 -10.11 -2.03
C ILE A 132 -28.46 -9.48 -1.69
N LEU A 133 -29.32 -9.41 -2.69
CA LEU A 133 -30.67 -8.89 -2.57
C LEU A 133 -31.67 -10.05 -2.57
N ASP A 134 -32.70 -9.97 -1.73
CA ASP A 134 -33.82 -10.89 -1.72
C ASP A 134 -35.02 -10.15 -1.14
N LYS A 135 -36.00 -9.84 -2.00
CA LYS A 135 -37.09 -8.90 -1.66
C LYS A 135 -38.03 -9.46 -0.59
N SER A 136 -38.24 -10.78 -0.56
CA SER A 136 -39.11 -11.40 0.44
C SER A 136 -38.39 -11.63 1.75
N LEU A 137 -37.10 -12.03 1.73
CA LEU A 137 -36.32 -12.17 2.95
C LEU A 137 -35.96 -10.82 3.58
N ALA A 138 -35.63 -9.80 2.79
CA ALA A 138 -35.29 -8.47 3.32
C ALA A 138 -36.44 -7.89 4.15
N ARG A 139 -37.69 -8.06 3.72
CA ARG A 139 -38.88 -7.57 4.47
C ARG A 139 -39.21 -8.38 5.72
N ARG A 140 -38.68 -9.61 5.83
CA ARG A 140 -38.87 -10.51 6.97
C ARG A 140 -37.72 -10.46 7.98
N SER A 141 -36.58 -9.88 7.58
CA SER A 141 -35.36 -9.81 8.36
C SER A 141 -35.17 -8.42 8.95
N GLU A 142 -34.92 -8.36 10.25
CA GLU A 142 -34.43 -7.14 10.91
C GLU A 142 -32.90 -7.01 10.82
N THR A 143 -32.21 -8.02 10.27
CA THR A 143 -30.75 -8.06 10.19
C THR A 143 -30.22 -8.11 8.75
N ILE A 144 -28.95 -7.72 8.59
CA ILE A 144 -28.14 -7.84 7.37
C ILE A 144 -26.85 -8.59 7.72
N GLY A 145 -26.48 -9.57 6.90
CA GLY A 145 -25.21 -10.30 7.04
C GLY A 145 -24.07 -9.58 6.31
N PHE A 146 -22.94 -9.36 6.99
CA PHE A 146 -21.73 -8.79 6.41
C PHE A 146 -20.61 -9.83 6.45
N PHE A 147 -20.08 -10.23 5.30
CA PHE A 147 -19.02 -11.24 5.18
C PHE A 147 -17.83 -10.66 4.44
N LYS A 148 -16.65 -11.26 4.63
CA LYS A 148 -15.39 -10.80 4.06
C LYS A 148 -14.63 -11.96 3.45
N VAL A 149 -14.14 -11.74 2.23
CA VAL A 149 -13.15 -12.57 1.55
C VAL A 149 -11.83 -11.83 1.64
N GLU A 150 -10.75 -12.50 2.05
CA GLU A 150 -9.40 -11.92 2.01
C GLU A 150 -8.56 -12.52 0.88
N ASN A 151 -8.78 -13.81 0.59
CA ASN A 151 -8.12 -14.53 -0.49
C ASN A 151 -9.16 -15.29 -1.30
N ASP A 152 -9.11 -15.17 -2.63
CA ASP A 152 -10.06 -15.80 -3.54
C ASP A 152 -9.47 -16.97 -4.34
N GLY A 153 -8.34 -17.51 -3.87
CA GLY A 153 -7.59 -18.57 -4.56
C GLY A 153 -6.53 -18.05 -5.53
N PHE A 154 -6.37 -16.73 -5.66
CA PHE A 154 -5.35 -16.11 -6.50
C PHE A 154 -4.63 -14.98 -5.75
N ASP A 155 -3.37 -14.71 -6.10
CA ASP A 155 -2.69 -13.51 -5.64
C ASP A 155 -3.45 -12.24 -6.10
N LEU A 156 -3.34 -11.15 -5.34
CA LEU A 156 -4.05 -9.90 -5.63
C LEU A 156 -3.27 -8.97 -6.58
N GLY A 157 -2.17 -9.46 -7.15
CA GLY A 157 -1.36 -8.74 -8.12
C GLY A 157 -1.99 -8.72 -9.51
N ALA A 158 -1.35 -8.00 -10.44
CA ALA A 158 -1.83 -7.90 -11.82
C ALA A 158 -1.87 -9.25 -12.56
N GLN A 159 -1.07 -10.23 -12.09
CA GLN A 159 -0.92 -11.53 -12.76
C GLN A 159 -1.88 -12.60 -12.25
N ARG A 160 -2.52 -12.42 -11.08
CA ARG A 160 -3.53 -13.33 -10.52
C ARG A 160 -3.07 -14.79 -10.58
N ARG A 161 -1.90 -15.11 -10.04
CA ARG A 161 -1.41 -16.50 -9.98
C ARG A 161 -2.17 -17.26 -8.91
N GLU A 162 -2.45 -18.53 -9.15
CA GLU A 162 -3.12 -19.40 -8.18
C GLU A 162 -2.31 -19.50 -6.87
N ILE A 163 -3.01 -19.47 -5.74
CA ILE A 163 -2.46 -19.66 -4.39
C ILE A 163 -3.34 -20.64 -3.60
N ASP A 164 -2.77 -21.23 -2.54
CA ASP A 164 -3.48 -22.22 -1.72
C ASP A 164 -4.61 -21.60 -0.87
N GLN A 165 -4.55 -20.30 -0.56
CA GLN A 165 -5.52 -19.62 0.29
C GLN A 165 -6.78 -19.25 -0.50
N ASN A 166 -7.95 -19.75 -0.07
CA ASN A 166 -9.23 -19.44 -0.70
C ASN A 166 -10.39 -19.45 0.32
N ASP A 167 -10.94 -18.27 0.61
CA ASP A 167 -12.01 -18.08 1.59
C ASP A 167 -13.41 -18.28 0.98
N LEU A 168 -13.54 -18.26 -0.36
CA LEU A 168 -14.84 -18.32 -1.04
C LEU A 168 -15.69 -19.53 -0.64
N PRO A 169 -15.17 -20.76 -0.49
CA PRO A 169 -15.98 -21.90 -0.05
C PRO A 169 -16.56 -21.72 1.36
N ARG A 170 -15.77 -21.14 2.28
CA ARG A 170 -16.19 -20.89 3.66
C ARG A 170 -17.23 -19.78 3.72
N VAL A 171 -16.96 -18.65 3.08
CA VAL A 171 -17.90 -17.51 2.99
C VAL A 171 -19.22 -17.96 2.37
N LYS A 172 -19.18 -18.74 1.28
CA LYS A 172 -20.40 -19.31 0.68
C LYS A 172 -21.20 -20.14 1.68
N THR A 173 -20.54 -21.00 2.44
CA THR A 173 -21.18 -21.86 3.44
C THR A 173 -21.87 -21.02 4.52
N GLU A 174 -21.19 -19.99 5.03
CA GLU A 174 -21.73 -19.12 6.07
C GLU A 174 -22.87 -18.22 5.56
N VAL A 175 -22.77 -17.68 4.34
CA VAL A 175 -23.85 -16.92 3.69
C VAL A 175 -25.08 -17.80 3.51
N VAL A 176 -24.92 -19.04 3.03
CA VAL A 176 -26.04 -19.98 2.84
C VAL A 176 -26.71 -20.30 4.17
N GLU A 177 -25.93 -20.55 5.22
CA GLU A 177 -26.47 -20.81 6.56
C GLU A 177 -27.21 -19.60 7.13
N TYR A 178 -26.65 -18.39 6.99
CA TYR A 178 -27.34 -17.15 7.37
C TYR A 178 -28.69 -17.00 6.65
N LEU A 179 -28.71 -17.16 5.33
CA LEU A 179 -29.96 -17.04 4.55
C LEU A 179 -30.97 -18.13 4.91
N ARG A 180 -30.53 -19.34 5.25
CA ARG A 180 -31.40 -20.42 5.76
C ARG A 180 -32.04 -19.99 7.08
N ARG A 181 -31.24 -19.50 8.03
CA ARG A 181 -31.72 -19.02 9.35
C ARG A 181 -32.73 -17.89 9.21
N VAL A 182 -32.46 -16.90 8.35
CA VAL A 182 -33.41 -15.81 8.05
C VAL A 182 -34.72 -16.35 7.47
N ARG A 183 -34.66 -17.35 6.58
CA ARG A 183 -35.85 -17.95 5.96
C ARG A 183 -36.72 -18.71 6.97
N GLU A 184 -36.08 -19.44 7.88
CA GLU A 184 -36.73 -20.34 8.84
C GLU A 184 -37.07 -19.65 10.17
N GLY A 185 -36.48 -18.48 10.45
CA GLY A 185 -36.65 -17.76 11.71
C GLY A 185 -35.78 -18.32 12.85
N ASP A 186 -34.73 -19.07 12.52
CA ASP A 186 -33.88 -19.79 13.47
C ASP A 186 -32.78 -18.89 14.04
N GLY A 187 -32.74 -18.73 15.36
CA GLY A 187 -31.56 -18.37 16.18
C GLY A 187 -30.50 -17.48 15.51
N ILE A 188 -30.89 -16.36 14.89
CA ILE A 188 -29.96 -15.47 14.17
C ILE A 188 -28.92 -14.89 15.14
N GLY A 189 -29.34 -14.53 16.36
CA GLY A 189 -28.45 -14.04 17.41
C GLY A 189 -27.42 -15.06 17.92
N GLU A 190 -27.62 -16.35 17.66
CA GLU A 190 -26.68 -17.42 18.01
C GLU A 190 -25.72 -17.75 16.85
N PHE A 191 -25.95 -17.19 15.66
CA PHE A 191 -25.11 -17.42 14.51
C PHE A 191 -23.85 -16.53 14.58
N MET A 192 -22.71 -17.16 14.83
CA MET A 192 -21.40 -16.51 14.87
C MET A 192 -20.57 -16.94 13.65
N PRO A 193 -20.73 -16.28 12.49
CA PRO A 193 -19.91 -16.56 11.32
C PRO A 193 -18.46 -16.18 11.62
N SER A 194 -17.53 -16.98 11.12
CA SER A 194 -16.10 -16.74 11.31
C SER A 194 -15.49 -15.86 10.23
N THR A 195 -16.20 -15.62 9.12
CA THR A 195 -15.79 -14.75 8.02
C THR A 195 -16.57 -13.43 7.99
N GLY A 196 -17.38 -13.15 9.02
CA GLY A 196 -18.32 -12.04 8.97
C GLY A 196 -19.02 -11.75 10.29
N MET A 197 -20.16 -11.08 10.19
CA MET A 197 -21.05 -10.75 11.30
C MET A 197 -22.47 -10.50 10.81
N VAL A 198 -23.42 -10.42 11.74
CA VAL A 198 -24.81 -10.06 11.47
C VAL A 198 -25.13 -8.77 12.21
N VAL A 199 -25.82 -7.84 11.55
CA VAL A 199 -26.06 -6.48 12.07
C VAL A 199 -27.53 -6.12 11.91
N GLU A 200 -28.13 -5.55 12.95
CA GLU A 200 -29.48 -4.99 12.92
C GLU A 200 -29.59 -3.82 11.92
N LYS A 201 -30.66 -3.80 11.12
CA LYS A 201 -30.95 -2.73 10.15
C LYS A 201 -31.06 -1.36 10.81
N SER A 202 -31.64 -1.30 12.01
CA SER A 202 -31.74 -0.09 12.82
C SER A 202 -30.38 0.53 13.10
N ARG A 203 -29.36 -0.31 13.38
CA ARG A 203 -27.97 0.11 13.56
C ARG A 203 -27.30 0.56 12.27
N VAL A 204 -27.63 -0.08 11.14
CA VAL A 204 -27.13 0.35 9.82
C VAL A 204 -27.62 1.76 9.48
N GLY A 205 -28.85 2.10 9.85
CA GLY A 205 -29.47 3.41 9.60
C GLY A 205 -29.25 4.50 10.65
N GLU A 206 -28.54 4.22 11.75
CA GLU A 206 -28.46 5.09 12.95
C GLU A 206 -27.96 6.51 12.65
N ASP A 207 -26.98 6.65 11.77
CA ASP A 207 -26.36 7.93 11.41
C ASP A 207 -26.96 8.58 10.15
N GLY A 208 -27.95 7.92 9.53
CA GLY A 208 -28.57 8.35 8.28
C GLY A 208 -27.73 8.16 7.02
N ASP A 209 -26.52 7.60 7.10
CA ASP A 209 -25.66 7.34 5.94
C ASP A 209 -25.89 5.96 5.33
N TYR A 210 -26.50 5.04 6.08
CA TYR A 210 -26.80 3.66 5.69
C TYR A 210 -25.56 2.95 5.14
N ASN A 211 -24.40 3.17 5.74
CA ASN A 211 -23.13 2.63 5.26
C ASN A 211 -23.20 1.09 5.17
N LEU A 212 -22.57 0.46 4.19
CA LEU A 212 -22.59 -0.99 4.02
C LEU A 212 -21.19 -1.62 4.21
N SER A 213 -20.26 -0.89 4.82
CA SER A 213 -18.95 -1.41 5.20
C SER A 213 -19.08 -2.21 6.49
N GLY A 214 -18.99 -3.55 6.39
CA GLY A 214 -19.12 -4.46 7.55
C GLY A 214 -18.23 -4.09 8.74
N GLU A 215 -16.97 -3.67 8.50
CA GLU A 215 -16.03 -3.27 9.57
C GLU A 215 -16.55 -2.14 10.46
N ARG A 216 -17.43 -1.25 9.94
CA ARG A 216 -18.03 -0.17 10.72
C ARG A 216 -19.00 -0.68 11.79
N TYR A 217 -19.67 -1.79 11.47
CA TYR A 217 -20.65 -2.44 12.32
C TYR A 217 -20.07 -3.63 13.04
N ARG A 218 -18.77 -3.86 12.88
CA ARG A 218 -18.03 -4.53 13.93
C ARG A 218 -18.33 -3.67 15.14
N VAL A 219 -19.25 -4.17 15.97
CA VAL A 219 -19.09 -3.92 17.38
C VAL A 219 -17.67 -4.41 17.51
N SER A 220 -16.75 -3.50 17.81
CA SER A 220 -15.80 -3.87 18.82
C SER A 220 -16.69 -4.39 19.94
N VAL A 221 -17.04 -5.67 19.88
CA VAL A 221 -16.83 -6.50 21.02
C VAL A 221 -15.42 -6.06 21.35
N VAL A 222 -15.31 -5.10 22.26
CA VAL A 222 -14.30 -5.12 23.27
C VAL A 222 -14.41 -6.57 23.68
N THR A 223 -13.61 -7.43 23.04
CA THR A 223 -13.81 -8.88 22.96
C THR A 223 -13.57 -9.38 24.35
N ALA A 224 -14.56 -9.21 25.25
CA ALA A 224 -14.36 -8.74 26.62
C ALA A 224 -12.88 -8.62 26.87
N GLY A 225 -12.27 -7.53 26.34
CA GLY A 225 -10.85 -7.50 25.95
C GLY A 225 -10.09 -8.31 26.97
N ARG A 226 -9.18 -9.20 26.57
CA ARG A 226 -8.38 -9.99 27.53
C ARG A 226 -7.93 -9.11 28.71
N PHE A 227 -7.76 -7.81 28.43
CA PHE A 227 -7.58 -6.73 29.36
C PHE A 227 -8.73 -5.71 29.37
N PRO A 228 -9.05 -5.11 30.54
CA PRO A 228 -10.01 -4.02 30.64
C PRO A 228 -9.56 -2.80 29.81
N MET A 229 -10.50 -2.02 29.30
CA MET A 229 -10.20 -0.76 28.60
C MET A 229 -10.08 0.39 29.60
N ALA A 230 -9.17 1.33 29.33
CA ALA A 230 -9.03 2.57 30.07
C ALA A 230 -8.82 3.73 29.11
N LYS A 231 -9.27 4.93 29.49
CA LYS A 231 -9.01 6.13 28.71
C LYS A 231 -7.56 6.58 28.91
N LEU A 232 -6.95 7.15 27.88
CA LEU A 232 -5.61 7.72 27.97
C LEU A 232 -5.47 8.71 29.15
N GLY A 233 -6.46 9.57 29.37
CA GLY A 233 -6.47 10.53 30.48
C GLY A 233 -6.51 9.89 31.88
N ASP A 234 -6.95 8.64 32.00
CA ASP A 234 -7.02 7.92 33.29
C ASP A 234 -5.67 7.28 33.66
N VAL A 235 -4.77 7.11 32.70
CA VAL A 235 -3.51 6.35 32.88
C VAL A 235 -2.26 7.23 32.81
N ALA A 236 -2.36 8.45 32.28
CA ALA A 236 -1.22 9.36 32.20
C ALA A 236 -1.64 10.83 32.17
N GLU A 237 -0.77 11.70 32.69
CA GLU A 237 -0.89 13.14 32.48
C GLU A 237 -0.19 13.56 31.18
N TYR A 238 -0.90 14.31 30.33
CA TYR A 238 -0.36 14.86 29.08
C TYR A 238 -0.05 16.35 29.25
N ILE A 239 1.23 16.65 29.47
CA ILE A 239 1.70 18.01 29.78
C ILE A 239 2.01 18.74 28.47
N ASN A 240 1.23 19.77 28.15
CA ASN A 240 1.50 20.64 27.01
C ASN A 240 2.80 21.43 27.22
N GLY A 241 3.58 21.57 26.15
CA GLY A 241 4.73 22.47 26.15
C GLY A 241 4.34 23.95 26.21
N MET A 242 5.36 24.80 26.25
CA MET A 242 5.20 26.26 26.29
C MET A 242 5.36 26.89 24.91
N ALA A 243 4.79 28.09 24.75
CA ALA A 243 4.88 28.86 23.53
C ALA A 243 6.21 29.61 23.42
N PHE A 244 6.90 29.44 22.29
CA PHE A 244 8.12 30.19 21.97
C PHE A 244 7.90 31.04 20.70
N LYS A 245 7.93 32.36 20.86
CA LYS A 245 7.91 33.31 19.74
C LYS A 245 9.30 33.37 19.09
N PRO A 246 9.44 33.86 17.85
CA PRO A 246 10.74 34.06 17.23
C PRO A 246 11.71 34.94 18.03
N SER A 247 11.18 35.86 18.85
CA SER A 247 11.96 36.70 19.76
C SER A 247 12.51 35.95 20.98
N ASP A 248 12.00 34.74 21.28
CA ASP A 248 12.49 33.89 22.36
C ASP A 248 13.63 32.96 21.89
N TRP A 249 14.00 33.00 20.61
CA TRP A 249 14.99 32.11 20.00
C TRP A 249 16.39 32.71 20.05
N GLU A 250 17.31 31.92 20.60
CA GLU A 250 18.72 32.28 20.74
C GLU A 250 19.62 31.31 19.94
N GLN A 251 20.91 31.66 19.82
CA GLN A 251 21.93 30.80 19.22
C GLN A 251 22.46 29.74 20.18
N GLU A 252 22.28 29.93 21.49
CA GLU A 252 22.76 29.05 22.56
C GLU A 252 21.76 28.98 23.72
N GLY A 253 21.94 28.01 24.62
CA GLY A 253 21.05 27.76 25.75
C GLY A 253 20.40 26.38 25.71
N ARG A 254 19.20 26.24 26.28
CA ARG A 254 18.47 24.97 26.26
C ARG A 254 17.80 24.76 24.91
N LYS A 255 17.89 23.55 24.35
CA LYS A 255 17.23 23.17 23.09
C LYS A 255 15.71 23.29 23.23
N ILE A 256 15.04 23.87 22.25
CA ILE A 256 13.57 23.87 22.13
C ILE A 256 13.16 22.72 21.20
N ILE A 257 12.43 21.74 21.73
CA ILE A 257 11.94 20.60 20.96
C ILE A 257 10.73 21.03 20.13
N ARG A 258 10.82 20.90 18.80
CA ARG A 258 9.71 21.10 17.87
C ARG A 258 9.42 19.82 17.09
N ILE A 259 8.21 19.73 16.52
CA ILE A 259 7.76 18.53 15.79
C ILE A 259 8.73 18.16 14.66
N GLN A 260 9.22 19.15 13.90
CA GLN A 260 10.19 18.95 12.82
C GLN A 260 11.52 18.31 13.27
N ASN A 261 11.90 18.49 14.55
CA ASN A 261 13.10 17.89 15.12
C ASN A 261 12.83 16.41 15.45
N LEU A 262 11.64 16.11 15.98
CA LEU A 262 11.22 14.74 16.28
C LEU A 262 10.97 13.91 15.01
N THR A 263 10.43 14.52 13.95
CA THR A 263 10.18 13.85 12.66
C THR A 263 11.42 13.78 11.76
N GLY A 264 12.55 14.35 12.17
CA GLY A 264 13.76 14.41 11.35
C GLY A 264 13.68 15.32 10.11
N THR A 265 12.59 16.08 9.94
CA THR A 265 12.42 17.02 8.81
C THR A 265 13.36 18.22 8.92
N SER A 266 13.86 18.52 10.12
CA SER A 266 14.96 19.46 10.34
C SER A 266 15.83 19.04 11.52
N SER A 267 17.13 18.91 11.30
CA SER A 267 18.12 18.64 12.36
C SER A 267 18.49 19.89 13.17
N LYS A 268 18.03 21.08 12.76
CA LYS A 268 18.40 22.34 13.42
C LYS A 268 17.45 22.64 14.59
N TYR A 269 18.01 22.79 15.79
CA TYR A 269 17.28 23.23 16.97
C TYR A 269 17.28 24.76 17.08
N ASN A 270 16.20 25.28 17.65
CA ASN A 270 16.18 26.62 18.25
C ASN A 270 16.59 26.49 19.72
N PHE A 271 17.15 27.54 20.31
CA PHE A 271 17.56 27.56 21.72
C PHE A 271 16.85 28.66 22.48
N THR A 272 16.82 28.55 23.81
CA THR A 272 16.33 29.61 24.70
C THR A 272 17.19 29.72 25.96
N THR A 273 17.34 30.95 26.44
CA THR A 273 18.01 31.30 27.70
C THR A 273 17.03 31.76 28.79
N ARG A 274 15.71 31.65 28.51
CA ARG A 274 14.65 32.02 29.45
C ARG A 274 14.80 31.30 30.79
N GLN A 275 14.73 32.07 31.87
CA GLN A 275 14.86 31.56 33.23
C GLN A 275 13.50 31.20 33.86
N ASP A 276 12.39 31.65 33.27
CA ASP A 276 11.03 31.40 33.75
C ASP A 276 10.45 30.04 33.29
N ILE A 277 11.31 29.10 32.91
CA ILE A 277 10.92 27.77 32.42
C ILE A 277 10.68 26.86 33.63
N LEU A 278 9.41 26.48 33.83
CA LEU A 278 9.03 25.53 34.87
C LEU A 278 9.54 24.11 34.53
N GLU A 279 9.93 23.36 35.57
CA GLU A 279 10.47 21.99 35.44
C GLU A 279 9.52 21.04 34.68
N LYS A 280 8.21 21.25 34.76
CA LYS A 280 7.22 20.44 34.03
C LYS A 280 7.35 20.52 32.50
N TYR A 281 8.02 21.55 31.96
CA TYR A 281 8.28 21.72 30.54
C TYR A 281 9.67 21.22 30.14
N VAL A 282 10.50 20.80 31.10
CA VAL A 282 11.81 20.21 30.84
C VAL A 282 11.62 18.74 30.49
N VAL A 283 12.19 18.35 29.35
CA VAL A 283 12.20 16.99 28.82
C VAL A 283 13.57 16.40 29.08
N LYS A 284 13.58 15.18 29.63
CA LYS A 284 14.79 14.44 29.98
C LYS A 284 14.90 13.17 29.15
N ARG A 285 16.12 12.63 29.07
CA ARG A 285 16.39 11.38 28.36
C ARG A 285 15.45 10.27 28.85
N GLY A 286 14.81 9.60 27.90
CA GLY A 286 13.84 8.55 28.09
C GLY A 286 12.38 9.05 28.18
N ASP A 287 12.10 10.35 28.23
CA ASP A 287 10.72 10.84 28.26
C ASP A 287 9.94 10.46 27.00
N LEU A 288 8.66 10.09 27.17
CA LEU A 288 7.75 9.85 26.06
C LEU A 288 7.11 11.17 25.64
N LEU A 289 7.24 11.49 24.36
CA LEU A 289 6.70 12.67 23.72
C LEU A 289 5.67 12.30 22.67
N ILE A 290 4.56 13.04 22.61
CA ILE A 290 3.50 12.84 21.62
C ILE A 290 3.21 14.15 20.92
N SER A 291 3.45 14.23 19.61
CA SER A 291 3.01 15.37 18.82
C SER A 291 1.53 15.24 18.48
N TRP A 292 0.76 16.29 18.70
CA TRP A 292 -0.70 16.28 18.56
C TRP A 292 -1.22 17.28 17.51
N SER A 293 -0.30 17.94 16.80
CA SER A 293 -0.57 18.89 15.72
C SER A 293 0.28 18.56 14.50
N ALA A 294 -0.25 18.85 13.31
CA ALA A 294 0.36 18.58 12.00
C ALA A 294 0.71 17.09 11.78
N THR A 295 1.87 16.64 12.27
CA THR A 295 2.28 15.23 12.20
C THR A 295 2.11 14.61 13.57
N ILE A 296 1.17 13.68 13.69
CA ILE A 296 0.97 12.89 14.91
C ILE A 296 2.07 11.84 15.00
N GLY A 297 2.72 11.73 16.15
CA GLY A 297 3.84 10.80 16.35
C GLY A 297 4.18 10.60 17.82
N PHE A 298 4.83 9.47 18.11
CA PHE A 298 5.23 9.03 19.44
C PHE A 298 6.75 8.84 19.46
N PHE A 299 7.42 9.47 20.41
CA PHE A 299 8.88 9.55 20.43
C PHE A 299 9.41 9.33 21.85
N ILE A 300 10.46 8.52 21.98
CA ILE A 300 11.26 8.47 23.21
C ILE A 300 12.41 9.45 23.02
N TRP A 301 12.53 10.44 23.90
CA TRP A 301 13.62 11.42 23.84
C TRP A 301 14.95 10.74 24.19
N ASP A 302 15.96 10.84 23.33
CA ASP A 302 17.29 10.26 23.58
C ASP A 302 18.42 11.26 23.33
N ASP A 303 18.27 12.46 23.88
CA ASP A 303 19.27 13.52 23.81
C ASP A 303 19.30 14.24 25.17
N ASP A 304 20.14 15.27 25.29
CA ASP A 304 20.29 16.08 26.49
C ASP A 304 19.00 16.82 26.88
N ASP A 305 18.96 17.34 28.11
CA ASP A 305 17.82 18.07 28.64
C ASP A 305 17.41 19.24 27.71
N ALA A 306 16.11 19.30 27.42
CA ALA A 306 15.54 20.24 26.48
C ALA A 306 14.17 20.74 26.95
N VAL A 307 13.59 21.70 26.23
CA VAL A 307 12.33 22.35 26.61
C VAL A 307 11.26 22.09 25.57
N LEU A 308 10.06 21.75 26.04
CA LEU A 308 8.95 21.33 25.22
C LEU A 308 8.18 22.50 24.61
N ASN A 309 7.97 22.49 23.29
CA ASN A 309 7.11 23.45 22.60
C ASN A 309 5.60 23.09 22.68
N GLN A 310 4.74 24.08 22.54
CA GLN A 310 3.28 24.09 22.73
C GLN A 310 2.42 23.08 21.93
N HIS A 311 2.99 22.26 21.05
CA HIS A 311 2.27 21.31 20.19
C HIS A 311 2.68 19.86 20.39
N ILE A 312 3.35 19.60 21.52
CA ILE A 312 3.86 18.30 21.91
C ILE A 312 3.44 18.09 23.36
N PHE A 313 2.98 16.90 23.69
CA PHE A 313 2.78 16.44 25.05
C PHE A 313 4.05 15.77 25.55
N ARG A 314 4.49 16.11 26.75
CA ARG A 314 5.32 15.20 27.56
C ARG A 314 4.36 14.33 28.35
N VAL A 315 4.55 13.03 28.25
CA VAL A 315 3.69 12.04 28.91
C VAL A 315 4.27 11.70 30.28
N ALA A 316 3.46 11.84 31.31
CA ALA A 316 3.78 11.39 32.67
C ALA A 316 2.81 10.25 33.04
N PRO A 317 3.17 8.98 32.79
CA PRO A 317 2.39 7.82 33.19
C PRO A 317 2.17 7.75 34.69
N ASN A 318 0.98 7.31 35.12
CA ASN A 318 0.73 6.94 36.51
C ASN A 318 1.16 5.48 36.80
N GLU A 319 0.89 5.00 38.01
CA GLU A 319 1.31 3.68 38.46
C GLU A 319 0.62 2.52 37.72
N ALA A 320 -0.47 2.77 36.98
CA ALA A 320 -1.22 1.74 36.28
C ALA A 320 -0.63 1.36 34.92
N ILE A 321 0.27 2.15 34.34
CA ILE A 321 0.77 1.93 32.98
C ILE A 321 2.28 2.11 32.83
N LEU A 322 2.90 1.19 32.08
CA LEU A 322 4.30 1.33 31.68
C LEU A 322 4.43 2.28 30.51
N LYS A 323 5.35 3.26 30.62
CA LYS A 323 5.72 4.17 29.53
C LYS A 323 5.98 3.47 28.20
N LYS A 324 6.73 2.35 28.23
CA LYS A 324 7.07 1.58 27.03
C LYS A 324 5.86 0.85 26.44
N TYR A 325 4.96 0.35 27.29
CA TYR A 325 3.71 -0.24 26.82
C TYR A 325 2.86 0.81 26.08
N LEU A 326 2.70 2.00 26.68
CA LEU A 326 2.00 3.12 26.04
C LEU A 326 2.66 3.54 24.72
N TYR A 327 3.99 3.54 24.66
CA TYR A 327 4.72 3.78 23.41
C TYR A 327 4.39 2.76 22.32
N TYR A 328 4.23 1.47 22.65
CA TYR A 328 3.89 0.43 21.67
C TYR A 328 2.43 0.47 21.22
N CYS A 329 1.52 1.10 21.98
CA CYS A 329 0.15 1.39 21.53
C CYS A 329 0.05 2.52 20.48
N LYS A 330 1.18 3.10 20.06
CA LYS A 330 1.22 4.29 19.17
C LYS A 330 0.44 4.13 17.87
N ASP A 331 0.45 2.95 17.24
CA ASP A 331 -0.12 2.76 15.91
C ASP A 331 -1.65 2.75 15.99
N GLN A 332 -2.21 2.03 16.96
CA GLN A 332 -3.65 2.00 17.25
C GLN A 332 -4.16 3.36 17.75
N ILE A 333 -3.41 4.03 18.64
CA ILE A 333 -3.77 5.38 19.08
C ILE A 333 -3.74 6.35 17.88
N SER A 334 -2.75 6.25 16.99
CA SER A 334 -2.67 7.09 15.78
C SER A 334 -3.80 6.82 14.81
N ALA A 335 -4.24 5.56 14.67
CA ALA A 335 -5.41 5.19 13.89
C ALA A 335 -6.68 5.80 14.48
N ALA A 336 -6.91 5.66 15.79
CA ALA A 336 -8.04 6.26 16.50
C ALA A 336 -8.07 7.80 16.37
N ILE A 337 -6.90 8.46 16.40
CA ILE A 337 -6.80 9.91 16.14
C ILE A 337 -7.24 10.24 14.71
N THR A 338 -6.86 9.43 13.73
CA THR A 338 -7.15 9.69 12.30
C THR A 338 -8.64 9.54 11.99
N GLU A 339 -9.30 8.53 12.57
CA GLU A 339 -10.75 8.34 12.42
C GLU A 339 -11.55 9.53 12.99
N ASN A 340 -11.07 10.14 14.08
CA ASN A 340 -11.75 11.22 14.78
C ASN A 340 -11.48 12.64 14.22
N VAL A 341 -10.60 12.79 13.21
CA VAL A 341 -10.22 14.08 12.63
C VAL A 341 -10.67 14.15 11.17
N HIS A 342 -11.95 14.48 10.95
CA HIS A 342 -12.50 14.75 9.61
C HIS A 342 -12.21 16.20 9.19
N GLY A 343 -11.20 16.40 8.33
CA GLY A 343 -10.90 17.71 7.74
C GLY A 343 -9.59 17.74 6.96
N ASN A 344 -9.64 18.14 5.69
CA ASN A 344 -8.55 18.00 4.71
C ASN A 344 -7.36 18.97 4.87
N THR A 345 -7.25 19.74 5.97
CA THR A 345 -6.29 20.87 5.98
C THR A 345 -5.33 20.95 7.18
N MET A 346 -5.56 20.34 8.35
CA MET A 346 -4.51 20.11 9.37
C MET A 346 -4.97 19.06 10.39
N ARG A 347 -4.15 18.02 10.65
CA ARG A 347 -4.41 17.02 11.70
C ARG A 347 -4.08 17.62 13.07
N HIS A 348 -5.09 18.09 13.78
CA HIS A 348 -4.92 18.70 15.10
C HIS A 348 -5.93 18.08 16.06
N ILE A 349 -5.45 17.36 17.08
CA ILE A 349 -6.31 16.77 18.11
C ILE A 349 -6.26 17.62 19.38
N THR A 350 -7.42 17.96 19.94
CA THR A 350 -7.47 18.66 21.23
C THR A 350 -7.09 17.70 22.35
N LYS A 351 -6.44 18.21 23.41
CA LYS A 351 -6.05 17.41 24.59
C LYS A 351 -7.22 16.58 25.14
N GLY A 352 -8.40 17.19 25.33
CA GLY A 352 -9.58 16.47 25.83
C GLY A 352 -10.08 15.36 24.90
N ARG A 353 -9.93 15.48 23.56
CA ARG A 353 -10.25 14.37 22.66
C ARG A 353 -9.21 13.26 22.74
N PHE A 354 -7.94 13.64 22.81
CA PHE A 354 -6.83 12.70 22.95
C PHE A 354 -6.96 11.88 24.24
N GLU A 355 -7.26 12.53 25.36
CA GLU A 355 -7.46 11.90 26.67
C GLU A 355 -8.65 10.92 26.70
N ASN A 356 -9.62 11.05 25.80
CA ASN A 356 -10.78 10.18 25.72
C ASN A 356 -10.59 8.96 24.81
N ILE A 357 -9.41 8.76 24.22
CA ILE A 357 -9.11 7.55 23.44
C ILE A 357 -8.98 6.37 24.40
N ASP A 358 -9.67 5.28 24.09
CA ASP A 358 -9.60 4.03 24.85
C ASP A 358 -8.40 3.18 24.43
N ILE A 359 -7.72 2.59 25.41
CA ILE A 359 -6.65 1.62 25.23
C ILE A 359 -6.87 0.38 26.11
N PRO A 360 -6.42 -0.82 25.70
CA PRO A 360 -6.38 -1.99 26.57
C PRO A 360 -5.37 -1.75 27.71
N LEU A 361 -5.75 -2.07 28.94
CA LEU A 361 -4.94 -1.89 30.14
C LEU A 361 -4.75 -3.22 30.88
N PRO A 362 -3.77 -4.05 30.47
CA PRO A 362 -3.39 -5.25 31.21
C PRO A 362 -2.87 -4.91 32.60
N SER A 363 -2.74 -5.92 33.47
CA SER A 363 -1.95 -5.76 34.70
C SER A 363 -0.51 -5.38 34.36
N LEU A 364 0.19 -4.69 35.27
CA LEU A 364 1.59 -4.30 35.05
C LEU A 364 2.50 -5.48 34.72
N GLU A 365 2.25 -6.65 35.29
CA GLU A 365 2.99 -7.88 35.00
C GLU A 365 2.84 -8.27 33.52
N VAL A 366 1.61 -8.33 33.02
CA VAL A 366 1.36 -8.63 31.61
C VAL A 366 1.88 -7.53 30.68
N GLN A 367 1.79 -6.26 31.07
CA GLN A 367 2.43 -5.17 30.32
C GLN A 367 3.96 -5.37 30.21
N ARG A 368 4.63 -5.83 31.27
CA ARG A 368 6.08 -6.14 31.24
C ARG A 368 6.38 -7.31 30.30
N GLU A 369 5.55 -8.35 30.31
CA GLU A 369 5.70 -9.49 29.40
C GLU A 369 5.57 -9.06 27.93
N ILE A 370 4.52 -8.29 27.61
CA ILE A 370 4.30 -7.75 26.26
C ILE A 370 5.49 -6.88 25.82
N VAL A 371 5.92 -5.95 26.67
CA VAL A 371 7.08 -5.09 26.38
C VAL A 371 8.34 -5.94 26.18
N SER A 372 8.59 -6.93 27.04
CA SER A 372 9.76 -7.81 26.93
C SER A 372 9.76 -8.63 25.63
N GLU A 373 8.60 -9.13 25.21
CA GLU A 373 8.43 -9.84 23.94
C GLU A 373 8.73 -8.92 22.75
N ILE A 374 8.10 -7.74 22.70
CA ILE A 374 8.30 -6.76 21.62
C ILE A 374 9.75 -6.29 21.57
N GLU A 375 10.37 -5.98 22.71
CA GLU A 375 11.78 -5.59 22.76
C GLU A 375 12.72 -6.70 22.32
N GLY A 376 12.33 -7.97 22.52
CA GLY A 376 13.02 -9.12 21.94
C GLY A 376 13.10 -9.03 20.41
N TYR A 377 11.96 -8.77 19.77
CA TYR A 377 11.90 -8.58 18.32
C TYR A 377 12.61 -7.30 17.87
N GLN A 378 12.47 -6.20 18.63
CA GLN A 378 13.13 -4.92 18.31
C GLN A 378 14.66 -5.06 18.30
N ARG A 379 15.25 -5.77 19.26
CA ARG A 379 16.71 -6.03 19.27
C ARG A 379 17.19 -6.78 18.03
N VAL A 380 16.39 -7.74 17.53
CA VAL A 380 16.69 -8.46 16.29
C VAL A 380 16.60 -7.53 15.09
N ILE A 381 15.56 -6.69 15.03
CA ILE A 381 15.38 -5.67 13.98
C ILE A 381 16.59 -4.72 13.95
N ASP A 382 16.99 -4.19 15.11
CA ASP A 382 18.09 -3.23 15.21
C ASP A 382 19.42 -3.85 14.74
N GLY A 383 19.70 -5.10 15.15
CA GLY A 383 20.88 -5.84 14.68
C GLY A 383 20.86 -6.10 13.17
N ALA A 384 19.72 -6.52 12.62
CA ALA A 384 19.59 -6.76 11.19
C ALA A 384 19.69 -5.47 10.36
N ARG A 385 19.10 -4.36 10.84
CA ARG A 385 19.22 -3.04 10.21
C ARG A 385 20.66 -2.57 10.19
N ALA A 386 21.41 -2.76 11.28
CA ALA A 386 22.83 -2.42 11.31
C ALA A 386 23.64 -3.19 10.24
N VAL A 387 23.32 -4.46 9.97
CA VAL A 387 23.95 -5.22 8.88
C VAL A 387 23.64 -4.58 7.53
N VAL A 388 22.36 -4.31 7.25
CA VAL A 388 21.91 -3.72 5.97
C VAL A 388 22.51 -2.33 5.75
N GLU A 389 22.49 -1.47 6.78
CA GLU A 389 22.95 -0.09 6.70
C GLU A 389 24.47 0.05 6.58
N ASN A 390 25.24 -0.91 7.11
CA ASN A 390 26.71 -0.89 7.06
C ASN A 390 27.29 -1.73 5.93
N TRP A 391 26.50 -2.57 5.26
CA TRP A 391 27.00 -3.35 4.13
C TRP A 391 27.35 -2.44 2.95
N ARG A 392 28.59 -2.56 2.47
CA ARG A 392 29.13 -1.81 1.33
C ARG A 392 29.77 -2.82 0.38
N PRO A 393 29.05 -3.29 -0.66
CA PRO A 393 29.65 -4.21 -1.62
C PRO A 393 30.78 -3.51 -2.37
N GLY A 394 31.96 -4.12 -2.37
CA GLY A 394 33.14 -3.58 -3.04
C GLY A 394 34.09 -4.69 -3.45
N ILE A 395 34.73 -4.51 -4.60
CA ILE A 395 35.80 -5.38 -5.07
C ILE A 395 37.12 -4.74 -4.62
N ALA A 396 37.89 -5.46 -3.80
CA ALA A 396 39.25 -5.07 -3.47
C ALA A 396 40.12 -5.27 -4.71
N VAL A 397 40.59 -4.17 -5.30
CA VAL A 397 41.41 -4.21 -6.52
C VAL A 397 42.85 -4.53 -6.15
N ASP A 398 43.37 -5.64 -6.68
CA ASP A 398 44.80 -5.94 -6.61
C ASP A 398 45.55 -5.08 -7.63
N PRO A 399 46.58 -4.30 -7.22
CA PRO A 399 47.40 -3.50 -8.13
C PRO A 399 48.10 -4.32 -9.23
N GLU A 400 48.31 -5.62 -9.04
CA GLU A 400 48.95 -6.51 -10.01
C GLU A 400 47.99 -7.01 -11.10
N TRP A 401 46.68 -6.78 -10.96
CA TRP A 401 45.71 -7.19 -11.98
C TRP A 401 45.93 -6.41 -13.28
N PRO A 402 45.85 -7.09 -14.44
CA PRO A 402 45.85 -6.41 -15.73
C PRO A 402 44.75 -5.35 -15.79
N VAL A 403 45.04 -4.23 -16.44
CA VAL A 403 44.07 -3.14 -16.60
C VAL A 403 43.71 -3.02 -18.07
N VAL A 404 42.41 -2.95 -18.35
CA VAL A 404 41.86 -2.87 -19.71
C VAL A 404 40.96 -1.64 -19.85
N GLU A 405 40.89 -1.07 -21.05
CA GLU A 405 39.87 -0.06 -21.36
C GLU A 405 38.52 -0.74 -21.67
N LEU A 406 37.41 -0.20 -21.17
CA LEU A 406 36.08 -0.78 -21.39
C LEU A 406 35.77 -1.03 -22.88
N GLY A 407 36.22 -0.15 -23.78
CA GLY A 407 35.99 -0.27 -25.22
C GLY A 407 36.77 -1.41 -25.90
N GLU A 408 37.78 -1.98 -25.24
CA GLU A 408 38.50 -3.16 -25.74
C GLU A 408 37.66 -4.42 -25.55
N VAL A 409 36.96 -4.53 -24.41
CA VAL A 409 36.20 -5.73 -24.00
C VAL A 409 34.68 -5.61 -24.17
N CYS A 410 34.14 -4.40 -24.27
CA CYS A 410 32.70 -4.14 -24.40
C CYS A 410 32.36 -3.30 -25.63
N ASP A 411 31.23 -3.61 -26.25
CA ASP A 411 30.52 -2.70 -27.14
C ASP A 411 29.66 -1.76 -26.30
N VAL A 412 29.95 -0.46 -26.43
CA VAL A 412 29.17 0.60 -25.77
C VAL A 412 28.05 1.05 -26.69
N ILE A 413 26.82 0.70 -26.34
CA ILE A 413 25.60 0.98 -27.11
C ILE A 413 24.77 2.03 -26.38
N ASN A 414 24.62 3.20 -26.98
CA ASN A 414 23.80 4.27 -26.40
C ASN A 414 22.32 3.95 -26.57
N GLY A 415 21.52 4.19 -25.53
CA GLY A 415 20.07 4.10 -25.64
C GLY A 415 19.42 5.26 -26.40
N SER A 416 18.14 5.11 -26.72
CA SER A 416 17.33 6.15 -27.34
C SER A 416 15.88 6.12 -26.88
N THR A 417 15.18 7.23 -27.05
CA THR A 417 13.76 7.35 -26.70
C THR A 417 12.96 7.51 -27.98
N PRO A 418 12.08 6.56 -28.34
CA PRO A 418 11.21 6.73 -29.50
C PRO A 418 10.27 7.91 -29.29
N SER A 419 9.75 8.48 -30.39
CA SER A 419 8.88 9.66 -30.32
C SER A 419 7.66 9.38 -29.42
N ARG A 420 7.49 10.18 -28.37
CA ARG A 420 6.29 10.12 -27.50
C ARG A 420 5.04 10.67 -28.19
N LYS A 421 5.19 11.35 -29.33
CA LYS A 421 4.09 11.87 -30.14
C LYS A 421 3.46 10.83 -31.08
N GLU A 422 4.05 9.64 -31.16
CA GLU A 422 3.60 8.56 -32.02
C GLU A 422 3.09 7.39 -31.14
N PRO A 423 1.77 7.32 -30.86
CA PRO A 423 1.20 6.34 -29.93
C PRO A 423 1.50 4.88 -30.32
N ARG A 424 1.56 4.55 -31.62
CA ARG A 424 1.85 3.18 -32.09
C ARG A 424 3.23 2.65 -31.65
N TYR A 425 4.13 3.52 -31.19
CA TYR A 425 5.41 3.11 -30.60
C TYR A 425 5.31 2.61 -29.17
N TRP A 426 4.23 2.96 -28.47
CA TRP A 426 4.04 2.71 -27.03
C TRP A 426 2.80 1.86 -26.75
N ASP A 427 1.90 1.68 -27.72
CA ASP A 427 0.64 0.95 -27.58
C ASP A 427 0.78 -0.59 -27.64
N ALA A 428 2.00 -1.14 -27.52
CA ALA A 428 2.25 -2.59 -27.59
C ALA A 428 3.22 -3.09 -26.51
N ASN A 429 2.87 -4.20 -25.87
CA ASN A 429 3.70 -4.93 -24.91
C ASN A 429 4.71 -5.89 -25.58
N ASP A 430 5.40 -5.43 -26.63
CA ASP A 430 6.28 -6.28 -27.44
C ASP A 430 7.71 -6.35 -26.90
N VAL A 431 8.37 -5.19 -26.76
CA VAL A 431 9.80 -5.10 -26.46
C VAL A 431 10.02 -4.32 -25.16
N PRO A 432 10.67 -4.90 -24.14
CA PRO A 432 10.99 -4.20 -22.89
C PRO A 432 11.79 -2.91 -23.11
N TRP A 433 11.41 -1.83 -22.43
CA TRP A 433 12.08 -0.53 -22.48
C TRP A 433 12.46 -0.04 -21.09
N PHE A 434 13.75 -0.12 -20.78
CA PHE A 434 14.35 0.16 -19.48
C PHE A 434 14.61 1.65 -19.23
N THR A 435 14.43 2.05 -17.98
CA THR A 435 14.68 3.38 -17.43
C THR A 435 15.20 3.30 -15.99
N VAL A 436 15.61 4.44 -15.43
CA VAL A 436 16.02 4.53 -14.02
C VAL A 436 14.91 4.15 -13.03
N ASN A 437 13.63 4.28 -13.42
CA ASN A 437 12.52 3.90 -12.56
C ASN A 437 12.44 2.38 -12.36
N ASP A 438 12.92 1.59 -13.31
CA ASP A 438 12.96 0.14 -13.18
C ASP A 438 13.91 -0.28 -12.05
N ILE A 439 15.06 0.40 -11.90
CA ILE A 439 15.98 0.16 -10.77
C ILE A 439 15.27 0.36 -9.44
N ARG A 440 14.42 1.39 -9.33
CA ARG A 440 13.70 1.72 -8.09
C ARG A 440 12.61 0.72 -7.72
N GLN A 441 12.02 0.06 -8.72
CA GLN A 441 10.88 -0.84 -8.53
C GLN A 441 11.28 -2.32 -8.48
N ILE A 442 12.37 -2.68 -9.15
CA ILE A 442 12.79 -4.08 -9.37
C ILE A 442 14.14 -4.36 -8.69
N GLY A 443 15.00 -3.35 -8.59
CA GLY A 443 16.39 -3.49 -8.16
C GLY A 443 17.36 -3.47 -9.34
N ARG A 444 18.62 -3.87 -9.10
CA ARG A 444 19.70 -3.74 -10.10
C ARG A 444 19.80 -4.91 -11.08
N ARG A 445 19.02 -5.98 -10.92
CA ARG A 445 18.97 -7.13 -11.84
C ARG A 445 17.59 -7.13 -12.53
N ILE A 446 17.57 -6.89 -13.84
CA ILE A 446 16.36 -6.51 -14.57
C ILE A 446 15.81 -7.71 -15.35
N ASP A 447 14.75 -8.32 -14.80
CA ASP A 447 14.02 -9.44 -15.41
C ASP A 447 12.72 -9.02 -16.12
N ARG A 448 12.31 -7.76 -15.96
CA ARG A 448 11.15 -7.11 -16.59
C ARG A 448 11.33 -5.59 -16.60
N THR A 449 10.50 -4.88 -17.34
CA THR A 449 10.46 -3.42 -17.35
C THR A 449 9.03 -2.92 -17.13
N GLN A 450 8.89 -1.73 -16.56
CA GLN A 450 7.61 -1.05 -16.32
C GLN A 450 6.95 -0.58 -17.62
N GLN A 451 7.76 -0.26 -18.62
CA GLN A 451 7.29 0.15 -19.95
C GLN A 451 7.83 -0.79 -21.01
N SER A 452 7.09 -0.83 -22.11
CA SER A 452 7.40 -1.57 -23.32
C SER A 452 7.21 -0.64 -24.52
N ILE A 453 7.78 -1.05 -25.64
CA ILE A 453 7.60 -0.40 -26.94
C ILE A 453 7.19 -1.44 -27.97
N SER A 454 6.60 -1.00 -29.06
CA SER A 454 6.25 -1.88 -30.17
C SER A 454 7.48 -2.29 -30.99
N LYS A 455 7.37 -3.40 -31.75
CA LYS A 455 8.41 -3.76 -32.73
C LYS A 455 8.65 -2.64 -33.76
N ALA A 456 7.59 -1.94 -34.16
CA ALA A 456 7.71 -0.79 -35.06
C ALA A 456 8.63 0.29 -34.49
N ALA A 457 8.52 0.61 -33.20
CA ALA A 457 9.43 1.55 -32.54
C ALA A 457 10.89 1.09 -32.61
N LEU A 458 11.15 -0.21 -32.42
CA LEU A 458 12.50 -0.77 -32.52
C LEU A 458 13.08 -0.65 -33.94
N HIS A 459 12.28 -0.91 -34.97
CA HIS A 459 12.73 -0.90 -36.37
C HIS A 459 12.82 0.51 -36.98
N GLU A 460 11.95 1.43 -36.56
CA GLU A 460 11.80 2.76 -37.18
C GLU A 460 12.50 3.89 -36.39
N SER A 461 13.23 3.56 -35.32
CA SER A 461 13.98 4.53 -34.53
C SER A 461 15.44 4.10 -34.31
N SER A 462 16.22 4.94 -33.64
CA SER A 462 17.61 4.66 -33.29
C SER A 462 17.77 3.69 -32.10
N LEU A 463 16.72 2.95 -31.74
CA LEU A 463 16.77 1.96 -30.67
C LEU A 463 17.67 0.78 -31.06
N ARG A 464 18.22 0.14 -30.04
CA ARG A 464 19.06 -1.05 -30.17
C ARG A 464 18.60 -2.05 -29.14
N LEU A 465 18.26 -3.26 -29.60
CA LEU A 465 17.94 -4.37 -28.73
C LEU A 465 19.26 -4.89 -28.13
N LEU A 466 19.36 -4.79 -26.81
CA LEU A 466 20.48 -5.28 -26.04
C LEU A 466 20.22 -6.73 -25.65
N PRO A 467 21.20 -7.63 -25.78
CA PRO A 467 21.03 -9.02 -25.34
C PRO A 467 20.95 -9.11 -23.81
N PRO A 468 20.50 -10.26 -23.25
CA PRO A 468 20.68 -10.56 -21.84
C PRO A 468 22.14 -10.44 -21.39
N LYS A 469 22.34 -10.22 -20.10
CA LYS A 469 23.64 -9.98 -19.46
C LYS A 469 24.36 -8.72 -19.96
N THR A 470 23.59 -7.73 -20.43
CA THR A 470 24.12 -6.40 -20.73
C THR A 470 24.14 -5.56 -19.46
N VAL A 471 25.26 -4.91 -19.17
CA VAL A 471 25.35 -3.95 -18.06
C VAL A 471 24.89 -2.58 -18.53
N LEU A 472 23.87 -2.03 -17.89
CA LEU A 472 23.28 -0.73 -18.20
C LEU A 472 23.88 0.29 -17.25
N LEU A 473 24.55 1.32 -17.77
CA LEU A 473 25.25 2.32 -16.96
C LEU A 473 24.79 3.74 -17.31
N CYS A 474 24.27 4.46 -16.32
CA CYS A 474 23.78 5.82 -16.46
C CYS A 474 24.95 6.82 -16.47
N CYS A 475 24.99 7.63 -17.52
CA CYS A 475 26.06 8.59 -17.75
C CYS A 475 25.52 10.04 -17.81
N THR A 476 24.34 10.29 -17.27
CA THR A 476 23.65 11.59 -17.36
C THR A 476 23.23 12.12 -15.98
N ALA A 477 22.02 12.67 -15.82
CA ALA A 477 21.55 13.32 -14.60
C ALA A 477 21.54 12.42 -13.34
N SER A 478 21.50 11.10 -13.52
CA SER A 478 21.62 10.11 -12.44
C SER A 478 22.91 9.29 -12.60
N VAL A 479 24.04 9.99 -12.75
CA VAL A 479 25.35 9.39 -13.04
C VAL A 479 25.72 8.28 -12.06
N GLY A 480 26.23 7.18 -12.60
CA GLY A 480 26.66 6.03 -11.82
C GLY A 480 25.53 5.12 -11.36
N GLU A 481 24.27 5.37 -11.73
CA GLU A 481 23.24 4.33 -11.62
C GLU A 481 23.53 3.21 -12.61
N TYR A 482 23.40 1.97 -12.16
CA TYR A 482 23.73 0.79 -12.96
C TYR A 482 22.78 -0.39 -12.70
N ALA A 483 22.65 -1.25 -13.70
CA ALA A 483 21.87 -2.47 -13.64
C ALA A 483 22.45 -3.54 -14.60
N ILE A 484 22.04 -4.80 -14.47
CA ILE A 484 22.30 -5.86 -15.44
C ILE A 484 20.98 -6.43 -15.97
N SER A 485 20.89 -6.65 -17.28
CA SER A 485 19.71 -7.24 -17.91
C SER A 485 19.72 -8.77 -17.79
N GLU A 486 18.57 -9.37 -17.43
CA GLU A 486 18.34 -10.81 -17.50
C GLU A 486 17.54 -11.21 -18.76
N ILE A 487 16.91 -10.23 -19.39
CA ILE A 487 16.12 -10.37 -20.61
C ILE A 487 16.66 -9.47 -21.73
N PRO A 488 16.35 -9.75 -23.01
CA PRO A 488 16.58 -8.80 -24.08
C PRO A 488 15.74 -7.53 -23.85
N LEU A 489 16.36 -6.35 -23.94
CA LEU A 489 15.66 -5.08 -23.69
C LEU A 489 16.28 -3.93 -24.49
N THR A 490 15.56 -2.81 -24.54
CA THR A 490 16.05 -1.53 -25.04
C THR A 490 16.10 -0.52 -23.88
N THR A 491 16.77 0.63 -24.05
CA THR A 491 16.87 1.65 -22.98
C THR A 491 16.82 3.07 -23.54
N ASN A 492 16.48 4.03 -22.68
CA ASN A 492 16.45 5.46 -22.98
C ASN A 492 17.86 6.09 -23.14
N GLN A 493 17.92 7.39 -23.51
CA GLN A 493 19.19 8.13 -23.70
C GLN A 493 20.08 8.26 -22.45
N GLN A 494 19.56 7.96 -21.25
CA GLN A 494 20.30 8.16 -20.01
C GLN A 494 21.34 7.06 -19.78
N PHE A 495 21.11 5.87 -20.35
CA PHE A 495 21.93 4.68 -20.14
C PHE A 495 22.69 4.29 -21.40
N ASN A 496 23.89 3.77 -21.16
CA ASN A 496 24.69 3.05 -22.13
C ASN A 496 24.67 1.57 -21.76
N GLY A 497 24.38 0.70 -22.73
CA GLY A 497 24.56 -0.74 -22.61
C GLY A 497 26.02 -1.10 -22.88
N LEU A 498 26.67 -1.74 -21.91
CA LEU A 498 27.98 -2.38 -22.02
C LEU A 498 27.74 -3.86 -22.35
N VAL A 499 27.83 -4.19 -23.62
CA VAL A 499 27.69 -5.58 -24.10
C VAL A 499 29.08 -6.19 -24.18
N VAL A 500 29.36 -7.23 -23.40
CA VAL A 500 30.65 -7.94 -23.48
C VAL A 500 30.80 -8.55 -24.88
N LYS A 501 31.87 -8.17 -25.58
CA LYS A 501 32.17 -8.62 -26.94
C LYS A 501 32.33 -10.14 -26.98
N GLN A 502 32.00 -10.76 -28.10
CA GLN A 502 32.05 -12.21 -28.22
C GLN A 502 33.46 -12.77 -27.98
N GLU A 503 34.48 -12.10 -28.50
CA GLU A 503 35.89 -12.39 -28.32
C GLU A 503 36.41 -12.14 -26.89
N ALA A 504 35.73 -11.30 -26.12
CA ALA A 504 36.09 -10.98 -24.74
C ALA A 504 35.41 -11.90 -23.71
N ARG A 505 34.38 -12.67 -24.09
CA ARG A 505 33.69 -13.60 -23.18
C ARG A 505 34.58 -14.64 -22.49
N PRO A 506 35.66 -15.17 -23.10
CA PRO A 506 36.58 -16.07 -22.40
C PRO A 506 37.38 -15.41 -21.28
N VAL A 507 37.46 -14.07 -21.25
CA VAL A 507 38.30 -13.31 -20.32
C VAL A 507 37.53 -12.33 -19.44
N LEU A 508 36.25 -12.06 -19.72
CA LEU A 508 35.40 -11.15 -18.95
C LEU A 508 34.04 -11.78 -18.66
N ASP A 509 33.74 -11.98 -17.39
CA ASP A 509 32.42 -12.33 -16.90
C ASP A 509 31.52 -11.06 -16.84
N PRO A 510 30.36 -11.04 -17.52
CA PRO A 510 29.40 -9.94 -17.40
C PRO A 510 28.96 -9.64 -15.96
N GLU A 511 28.90 -10.66 -15.09
CA GLU A 511 28.55 -10.45 -13.68
C GLU A 511 29.67 -9.68 -12.94
N PHE A 512 30.94 -9.96 -13.26
CA PHE A 512 32.06 -9.19 -12.72
C PHE A 512 32.01 -7.72 -13.17
N LEU A 513 31.73 -7.47 -14.46
CA LEU A 513 31.53 -6.12 -14.99
C LEU A 513 30.38 -5.39 -14.26
N PHE A 514 29.28 -6.09 -13.98
CA PHE A 514 28.16 -5.54 -13.23
C PHE A 514 28.56 -5.14 -11.81
N ARG A 515 29.27 -6.00 -11.08
CA ARG A 515 29.76 -5.70 -9.72
C ARG A 515 30.77 -4.54 -9.72
N MET A 516 31.69 -4.52 -10.68
CA MET A 516 32.66 -3.42 -10.86
C MET A 516 32.00 -2.08 -11.19
N SER A 517 30.85 -2.08 -11.85
CA SER A 517 30.13 -0.84 -12.22
C SER A 517 29.70 -0.01 -11.02
N ALA A 518 29.56 -0.62 -9.83
CA ALA A 518 29.33 0.08 -8.57
C ALA A 518 30.44 1.09 -8.23
N GLN A 519 31.67 0.81 -8.66
CA GLN A 519 32.86 1.62 -8.37
C GLN A 519 33.13 2.69 -9.45
N PHE A 520 32.43 2.67 -10.57
CA PHE A 520 32.63 3.65 -11.64
C PHE A 520 32.01 5.02 -11.34
N LYS A 521 31.18 5.16 -10.30
CA LYS A 521 30.45 6.40 -10.00
C LYS A 521 31.38 7.61 -9.84
N ASP A 522 32.41 7.49 -9.00
CA ASP A 522 33.31 8.61 -8.71
C ASP A 522 34.14 8.99 -9.95
N GLU A 523 34.56 7.99 -10.73
CA GLU A 523 35.28 8.21 -11.98
C GLU A 523 34.40 8.90 -13.03
N LEU A 524 33.14 8.47 -13.17
CA LEU A 524 32.17 9.10 -14.06
C LEU A 524 31.88 10.55 -13.66
N ILE A 525 31.73 10.84 -12.36
CA ILE A 525 31.56 12.20 -11.85
C ILE A 525 32.78 13.05 -12.22
N ARG A 526 34.00 12.53 -12.00
CA ARG A 526 35.25 13.20 -12.36
C ARG A 526 35.32 13.52 -13.85
N LEU A 527 34.94 12.57 -14.71
CA LEU A 527 34.97 12.69 -16.17
C LEU A 527 33.86 13.57 -16.74
N SER A 528 32.75 13.76 -16.02
CA SER A 528 31.60 14.58 -16.45
C SER A 528 31.86 16.10 -16.46
N GLY A 529 32.92 16.56 -15.77
CA GLY A 529 33.28 17.98 -15.66
C GLY A 529 32.50 18.76 -14.59
N LYS A 530 33.00 19.95 -14.21
CA LYS A 530 32.39 20.85 -13.18
C LYS A 530 31.18 21.67 -13.68
N THR A 531 30.58 21.32 -14.81
CA THR A 531 29.43 22.06 -15.35
C THR A 531 28.12 21.54 -14.77
N SER A 532 27.08 22.38 -14.74
CA SER A 532 25.76 22.06 -14.16
C SER A 532 25.02 20.90 -14.84
N PHE A 533 25.56 20.32 -15.91
CA PHE A 533 25.02 19.18 -16.64
C PHE A 533 26.02 18.03 -16.64
N THR A 534 25.77 17.03 -15.79
CA THR A 534 26.56 15.80 -15.71
C THR A 534 26.30 14.95 -16.96
N PHE A 535 27.30 14.79 -17.82
CA PHE A 535 27.22 13.95 -19.03
C PHE A 535 28.58 13.30 -19.35
N VAL A 536 28.60 11.98 -19.54
CA VAL A 536 29.77 11.24 -20.04
C VAL A 536 29.43 10.63 -21.40
N SER A 537 30.18 11.03 -22.43
CA SER A 537 29.96 10.51 -23.79
C SER A 537 30.41 9.04 -23.91
N GLY A 538 29.77 8.27 -24.79
CA GLY A 538 30.19 6.88 -25.07
C GLY A 538 31.66 6.74 -25.50
N ARG A 539 32.25 7.78 -26.14
CA ARG A 539 33.68 7.79 -26.50
C ARG A 539 34.58 7.88 -25.26
N VAL A 540 34.18 8.66 -24.27
CA VAL A 540 34.90 8.76 -22.98
C VAL A 540 34.69 7.50 -22.16
N LEU A 541 33.46 6.97 -22.14
CA LEU A 541 33.12 5.74 -21.43
C LEU A 541 33.98 4.55 -21.90
N LYS A 542 34.23 4.43 -23.22
CA LYS A 542 35.12 3.40 -23.78
C LYS A 542 36.56 3.44 -23.23
N ARG A 543 37.03 4.59 -22.73
CA ARG A 543 38.41 4.77 -22.23
C ARG A 543 38.53 4.61 -20.71
N ILE A 544 37.40 4.38 -20.02
CA ILE A 544 37.45 4.05 -18.59
C ILE A 544 38.23 2.76 -18.43
N ARG A 545 39.21 2.80 -17.54
CA ARG A 545 40.08 1.67 -17.22
C ARG A 545 39.46 0.86 -16.09
N MET A 546 39.44 -0.46 -16.25
CA MET A 546 39.02 -1.39 -15.21
C MET A 546 40.07 -2.48 -15.02
N PRO A 547 40.29 -2.96 -13.79
CA PRO A 547 41.05 -4.18 -13.57
C PRO A 547 40.32 -5.38 -14.19
N LEU A 548 41.09 -6.33 -14.70
CA LEU A 548 40.63 -7.55 -15.34
C LEU A 548 41.50 -8.73 -14.88
N PRO A 549 41.25 -9.27 -13.67
CA PRO A 549 41.89 -10.51 -13.25
C PRO A 549 41.46 -11.70 -14.13
N ASP A 550 42.06 -12.88 -13.94
CA ASP A 550 41.61 -14.08 -14.64
C ASP A 550 40.14 -14.44 -14.33
N LEU A 551 39.54 -15.24 -15.21
CA LEU A 551 38.12 -15.56 -15.14
C LEU A 551 37.74 -16.33 -13.84
N GLU A 552 38.66 -17.15 -13.32
CA GLU A 552 38.43 -17.90 -12.08
C GLU A 552 38.34 -16.95 -10.88
N THR A 553 39.25 -15.97 -10.80
CA THR A 553 39.25 -14.92 -9.79
C THR A 553 37.99 -14.05 -9.89
N GLN A 554 37.60 -13.65 -11.10
CA GLN A 554 36.35 -12.90 -11.32
C GLN A 554 35.13 -13.66 -10.78
N GLN A 555 35.03 -14.96 -11.10
CA GLN A 555 33.93 -15.82 -10.67
C GLN A 555 33.94 -16.09 -9.16
N ALA A 556 35.12 -16.21 -8.54
CA ALA A 556 35.25 -16.33 -7.10
C ALA A 556 34.72 -15.06 -6.41
N ILE A 557 35.16 -13.88 -6.85
CA ILE A 557 34.70 -12.58 -6.33
C ILE A 557 33.19 -12.42 -6.47
N THR A 558 32.63 -12.71 -7.66
CA THR A 558 31.18 -12.56 -7.88
C THR A 558 30.37 -13.55 -7.06
N ARG A 559 30.87 -14.78 -6.85
CA ARG A 559 30.25 -15.78 -5.98
C ARG A 559 30.23 -15.32 -4.52
N ASP A 560 31.34 -14.82 -4.02
CA ASP A 560 31.46 -14.33 -2.64
C ASP A 560 30.55 -13.13 -2.40
N LEU A 561 30.56 -12.13 -3.28
CA LEU A 561 29.66 -10.97 -3.20
C LEU A 561 28.18 -11.36 -3.30
N THR A 562 27.86 -12.41 -4.06
CA THR A 562 26.49 -12.92 -4.18
C THR A 562 26.07 -13.65 -2.90
N ALA A 563 26.97 -14.42 -2.29
CA ALA A 563 26.73 -15.04 -1.00
C ALA A 563 26.51 -13.98 0.10
N GLU A 564 27.34 -12.94 0.14
CA GLU A 564 27.19 -11.80 1.06
C GLU A 564 25.85 -11.07 0.86
N GLN A 565 25.50 -10.71 -0.38
CA GLN A 565 24.22 -10.07 -0.69
C GLN A 565 23.04 -10.92 -0.22
N SER A 566 23.11 -12.25 -0.40
CA SER A 566 22.05 -13.16 0.05
C SER A 566 21.84 -13.11 1.57
N LEU A 567 22.93 -12.95 2.35
CA LEU A 567 22.84 -12.77 3.80
C LEU A 567 22.19 -11.43 4.16
N VAL A 568 22.48 -10.37 3.41
CA VAL A 568 21.89 -9.04 3.62
C VAL A 568 20.40 -9.05 3.27
N ASP A 569 20.02 -9.68 2.17
CA ASP A 569 18.61 -9.81 1.76
C ASP A 569 17.82 -10.65 2.77
N ALA A 570 18.44 -11.68 3.35
CA ALA A 570 17.86 -12.43 4.46
C ALA A 570 17.62 -11.56 5.71
N ASN A 571 18.50 -10.58 5.99
CA ASN A 571 18.30 -9.61 7.07
C ASN A 571 17.14 -8.65 6.77
N VAL A 572 16.96 -8.21 5.51
CA VAL A 572 15.78 -7.42 5.10
C VAL A 572 14.49 -8.21 5.34
N SER A 573 14.44 -9.46 4.90
CA SER A 573 13.31 -10.36 5.16
C SER A 573 13.08 -10.62 6.65
N LEU A 574 14.15 -10.71 7.45
CA LEU A 574 14.06 -10.88 8.89
C LEU A 574 13.42 -9.67 9.57
N ILE A 575 13.79 -8.45 9.15
CA ILE A 575 13.19 -7.21 9.66
C ILE A 575 11.68 -7.22 9.43
N GLU A 576 11.23 -7.48 8.20
CA GLU A 576 9.80 -7.51 7.86
C GLU A 576 9.02 -8.54 8.70
N ARG A 577 9.60 -9.73 8.92
CA ARG A 577 9.01 -10.77 9.76
C ARG A 577 8.93 -10.38 11.22
N MET A 578 9.97 -9.76 11.78
CA MET A 578 9.98 -9.33 13.18
C MET A 578 9.01 -8.15 13.39
N GLU A 579 8.93 -7.21 12.45
CA GLU A 579 7.91 -6.16 12.47
C GLU A 579 6.49 -6.75 12.39
N GLY A 580 6.30 -7.80 11.59
CA GLY A 580 5.08 -8.60 11.58
C GLY A 580 4.73 -9.16 12.95
N LYS A 581 5.70 -9.82 13.62
CA LYS A 581 5.49 -10.35 14.98
C LYS A 581 5.12 -9.27 16.00
N ILE A 582 5.72 -8.07 15.90
CA ILE A 582 5.33 -6.94 16.76
C ILE A 582 3.87 -6.55 16.50
N ARG A 583 3.45 -6.49 15.23
CA ARG A 583 2.04 -6.25 14.88
C ARG A 583 1.13 -7.35 15.44
N ASP A 584 1.51 -8.62 15.34
CA ASP A 584 0.73 -9.74 15.88
C ASP A 584 0.60 -9.69 17.41
N VAL A 585 1.67 -9.30 18.13
CA VAL A 585 1.61 -9.07 19.58
C VAL A 585 0.59 -7.99 19.90
N MET A 586 0.64 -6.86 19.20
CA MET A 586 -0.29 -5.76 19.43
C MET A 586 -1.71 -6.13 19.00
N GLY A 587 -1.91 -6.86 17.90
CA GLY A 587 -3.22 -7.38 17.50
C GLY A 587 -3.86 -8.23 18.60
N ARG A 588 -3.09 -9.14 19.21
CA ARG A 588 -3.55 -9.92 20.38
C ARG A 588 -3.95 -9.06 21.58
N VAL A 589 -3.24 -7.95 21.83
CA VAL A 589 -3.56 -7.02 22.93
C VAL A 589 -4.87 -6.29 22.68
N TRP A 590 -5.11 -5.91 21.42
CA TRP A 590 -6.30 -5.16 20.98
C TRP A 590 -7.49 -6.04 20.60
N GLY A 591 -7.33 -7.38 20.63
CA GLY A 591 -8.39 -8.32 20.26
C GLY A 591 -8.63 -8.39 18.75
N GLU A 592 -7.66 -7.93 17.96
CA GLU A 592 -7.62 -8.05 16.50
C GLU A 592 -7.02 -9.42 16.17
N SER A 593 -7.88 -10.35 15.76
CA SER A 593 -7.52 -11.71 15.36
C SER A 593 -7.06 -11.77 13.91
#